data_AF-A0A355BEL5-F1
#
_entry.id   AF-A0A355BEL5-F1
#
_cell.length_a   1.000
_cell.length_b   1.000
_cell.length_c   1.000
_cell.angle_alpha   90.00
_cell.angle_beta   90.00
_cell.angle_gamma   90.00
#
_symmetry.space_group_name_H-M   'P 1'
#
loop_
_entity.id
_entity.type
_entity.pdbx_description
1 polymer ?
#
loop_
_entity_poly.entity_id
_entity_poly.type
_entity_poly.pdbx_seq_one_letter_code
_entity_poly.pdbx_strand_id
1 'polypeptide(L)' 'EMFRQILDRGEAGDNAGILLRGIAKEDIKRGMVIIKPGSVKPHAHFKAEVYILKKEEG' A
#
# COMPACT_ATOMS: atom_id res chain seq x y z
N GLU A 1 -13.60 -5.84 -2.37
CA GLU A 1 -13.91 -6.73 -3.52
C GLU A 1 -12.70 -7.57 -3.84
N MET A 2 -12.86 -8.88 -3.93
CA MET A 2 -11.82 -9.79 -4.41
C MET A 2 -12.47 -10.72 -5.45
N PHE A 3 -11.90 -10.83 -6.64
CA PHE A 3 -12.40 -11.67 -7.73
C PHE A 3 -13.93 -11.56 -7.97
N ARG A 4 -14.44 -10.33 -8.14
CA ARG A 4 -15.88 -10.01 -8.38
C ARG A 4 -16.83 -10.42 -7.25
N GLN A 5 -16.32 -10.74 -6.06
CA GLN A 5 -17.13 -10.97 -4.87
C GLN A 5 -16.98 -9.79 -3.90
N ILE A 6 -18.11 -9.34 -3.36
CA ILE A 6 -18.14 -8.36 -2.28
C ILE A 6 -17.74 -9.10 -1.01
N LEU A 7 -16.68 -8.61 -0.37
CA LEU A 7 -16.22 -9.12 0.91
C LEU A 7 -16.59 -8.10 1.98
N ASP A 8 -17.16 -8.56 3.08
CA ASP A 8 -17.49 -7.72 4.24
C ASP A 8 -16.24 -7.34 5.06
N ARG A 9 -15.17 -8.14 4.95
CA ARG A 9 -13.89 -7.94 5.62
C ARG A 9 -12.75 -8.43 4.74
N GLY A 10 -11.60 -7.76 4.83
CA GLY A 10 -10.33 -8.22 4.26
C GLY A 10 -9.33 -8.56 5.37
N GLU A 11 -8.42 -9.49 5.08
CA GLU A 11 -7.36 -9.94 5.97
C GLU A 11 -5.98 -9.69 5.37
N ALA A 12 -4.93 -9.84 6.20
CA ALA A 12 -3.57 -9.65 5.75
C ALA A 12 -3.20 -10.71 4.69
N GLY A 13 -2.71 -10.25 3.54
CA GLY A 13 -2.40 -11.10 2.38
C GLY A 13 -3.41 -10.98 1.24
N ASP A 14 -4.58 -10.40 1.48
CA ASP A 14 -5.60 -10.23 0.45
C ASP A 14 -5.22 -9.17 -0.59
N ASN A 15 -5.35 -9.53 -1.86
CA ASN A 15 -5.41 -8.57 -2.95
C ASN A 15 -6.86 -8.08 -3.12
N ALA A 16 -7.16 -6.91 -2.56
CA ALA A 16 -8.52 -6.39 -2.48
C ALA A 16 -8.66 -5.01 -3.15
N GLY A 17 -9.79 -4.81 -3.82
CA GLY A 17 -10.32 -3.49 -4.16
C GLY A 17 -11.12 -2.90 -3.00
N ILE A 18 -10.84 -1.65 -2.63
CA ILE A 18 -11.52 -0.93 -1.54
C ILE A 18 -12.26 0.27 -2.14
N LEU A 19 -13.57 0.38 -1.85
CA LEU A 19 -14.36 1.54 -2.24
C LEU A 19 -14.14 2.68 -1.22
N LEU A 20 -13.58 3.80 -1.66
CA LEU A 20 -13.37 4.98 -0.83
C LEU A 20 -14.51 5.98 -1.04
N ARG A 21 -15.24 6.29 0.03
CA ARG A 21 -16.36 7.23 -0.03
C ARG A 21 -15.84 8.67 -0.16
N GLY A 22 -16.32 9.38 -1.18
CA GLY A 22 -16.06 10.83 -1.34
C GLY A 22 -14.64 11.17 -1.77
N ILE A 23 -13.88 10.19 -2.29
CA ILE A 23 -12.55 10.39 -2.82
C ILE A 23 -12.60 10.18 -4.33
N ALA A 24 -12.13 11.18 -5.08
CA ALA A 24 -12.06 11.10 -6.53
C ALA A 24 -10.77 10.38 -6.96
N LYS A 25 -10.68 9.99 -8.23
CA LYS A 25 -9.52 9.23 -8.72
C LYS A 25 -8.26 10.12 -8.76
N GLU A 26 -8.45 11.42 -8.96
CA GLU A 26 -7.37 12.42 -9.01
C GLU A 26 -6.75 12.69 -7.62
N ASP A 27 -7.51 12.45 -6.55
CA ASP A 27 -7.08 12.71 -5.17
C ASP A 27 -6.06 11.68 -4.67
N ILE A 28 -5.93 10.54 -5.35
CA ILE A 28 -5.08 9.42 -4.95
C ILE A 28 -4.15 8.99 -6.09
N LYS A 29 -2.97 8.49 -5.70
CA LYS A 29 -1.99 7.96 -6.65
C LYS A 29 -1.33 6.69 -6.15
N ARG A 30 -0.83 5.90 -7.09
CA ARG A 30 -0.05 4.69 -6.79
C ARG A 30 1.15 5.07 -5.90
N GLY A 31 1.39 4.25 -4.87
CA GLY A 31 2.42 4.47 -3.85
C GLY A 31 1.88 5.05 -2.54
N MET A 32 0.63 5.56 -2.53
CA MET A 32 -0.06 5.88 -1.29
C MET A 32 -0.54 4.61 -0.56
N VAL A 33 -0.72 4.72 0.75
CA VAL A 33 -1.16 3.62 1.62
C VAL A 33 -2.43 4.01 2.38
N ILE A 34 -3.39 3.08 2.47
CA ILE A 34 -4.58 3.23 3.32
C ILE A 34 -4.21 2.65 4.69
N ILE A 35 -4.40 3.42 5.75
CA ILE A 35 -4.04 3.03 7.11
C ILE A 35 -5.19 3.30 8.07
N LYS A 36 -5.14 2.65 9.24
CA LYS A 36 -5.96 3.06 10.38
C LYS A 36 -5.56 4.51 10.76
N PRO A 37 -6.52 5.42 11.00
CA PRO A 37 -6.21 6.78 11.41
C PRO A 37 -5.24 6.82 12.60
N GLY A 38 -4.15 7.58 12.45
CA GLY A 38 -3.13 7.77 13.47
C GLY A 38 -2.15 6.61 13.69
N SER A 39 -2.24 5.51 12.94
CA SER A 39 -1.38 4.35 13.18
C SER A 39 0.05 4.48 12.63
N VAL A 40 0.24 5.27 11.58
CA VAL A 40 1.55 5.46 10.91
C VAL A 40 1.71 6.94 10.56
N LYS A 41 2.94 7.46 10.69
CA LYS A 41 3.32 8.79 10.24
C LYS A 41 4.20 8.67 9.00
N PRO A 42 4.05 9.56 8.00
CA PRO A 42 4.96 9.58 6.85
C PRO A 42 6.35 10.06 7.30
N HIS A 43 7.40 9.41 6.78
CA HIS A 43 8.78 9.76 7.06
C HIS A 43 9.53 10.02 5.75
N ALA A 44 10.30 11.11 5.69
CA ALA A 44 11.11 11.46 4.53
C ALA A 44 12.60 11.07 4.67
N HIS A 45 13.06 10.90 5.91
CA HIS A 45 14.45 10.56 6.22
C HIS A 45 14.49 9.33 7.10
N PHE A 46 15.35 8.38 6.74
CA PHE A 46 15.53 7.13 7.46
C PHE A 46 16.97 6.65 7.29
N LYS A 47 17.41 5.76 8.19
CA LYS A 47 18.64 5.00 8.04
C LYS A 47 18.26 3.60 7.58
N ALA A 48 19.01 3.05 6.64
CA ALA A 48 18.82 1.69 6.16
C ALA A 48 20.18 1.03 5.93
N GLU A 49 20.19 -0.29 6.06
CA GLU A 49 21.28 -1.12 5.60
C GLU A 49 21.04 -1.45 4.12
N VAL A 50 22.08 -1.29 3.31
CA VAL A 50 21.99 -1.48 1.86
C VAL A 50 23.00 -2.52 1.42
N TYR A 51 22.53 -3.52 0.69
CA TYR A 51 23.37 -4.48 0.01
C TYR A 51 23.51 -4.09 -1.47
N ILE A 52 24.75 -3.96 -1.95
CA ILE A 52 25.05 -3.61 -3.34
C ILE A 52 25.34 -4.90 -4.09
N LEU A 53 24.45 -5.25 -5.03
CA LEU A 53 24.60 -6.41 -5.90
C LEU A 53 25.85 -6.28 -6.78
N LYS A 54 26.57 -7.38 -6.96
CA LYS A 54 27.63 -7.46 -7.96
C LYS A 54 27.00 -7.56 -9.36
N LYS A 55 27.77 -7.18 -10.37
CA LYS A 55 27.36 -7.29 -11.78
C LYS A 55 26.94 -8.71 -12.18
N GLU A 56 27.54 -9.72 -11.56
CA GLU A 56 27.30 -11.15 -11.83
C GLU A 56 25.95 -11.66 -11.30
N GLU A 57 25.33 -10.92 -10.38
CA GLU A 57 24.09 -11.30 -9.70
C GLU A 57 22.84 -10.65 -10.34
N GLY A 58 23.02 -9.78 -11.34
CA GLY A 58 21.98 -8.96 -11.97
C GLY A 58 21.65 -9.33 -13.40
#